data_AF-A0A972Z619-F1
#
_entry.id   AF-A0A972Z619-F1
#
_cell.length_a   1.000
_cell.length_b   1.000
_cell.length_c   1.000
_cell.angle_alpha   90.00
_cell.angle_beta   90.00
_cell.angle_gamma   90.00
#
_symmetry.space_group_name_H-M   'P 1'
#
loop_
_entity.id
_entity.type
_entity.pdbx_description
1 polymer ?
#
loop_
_entity_poly.entity_id
_entity_poly.type
_entity_poly.pdbx_seq_one_letter_code
_entity_poly.pdbx_strand_id
1 'polypeptide(L)'
;MHLECSRRRTFSAIRHSNGRYAEDIAWISDTRLHPDVAARMFIELWTNSPGHFANMTNGRYREVGIGLFLDDGGWWATQLFR
;
A
#
# COMPACT_ATOMS: atom_id res chain seq x y z
N MET A 1 -14.27 1.36 31.54
CA MET A 1 -13.75 0.10 31.00
C MET A 1 -14.82 -0.55 30.15
N HIS A 2 -14.85 -0.23 28.85
CA HIS A 2 -15.35 -1.09 27.77
C HIS A 2 -14.92 -0.43 26.46
N LEU A 3 -13.90 -0.98 25.80
CA LEU A 3 -13.54 -0.62 24.43
C LEU A 3 -14.29 -1.61 23.53
N GLU A 4 -15.33 -1.14 22.84
CA GLU A 4 -15.95 -1.93 21.79
C GLU A 4 -14.97 -2.07 20.62
N CYS A 5 -14.46 -3.29 20.45
CA CYS A 5 -13.83 -3.74 19.23
C CYS A 5 -14.90 -3.91 18.15
N SER A 6 -15.25 -2.83 17.44
CA SER A 6 -16.21 -2.88 16.34
C SER A 6 -15.56 -2.44 15.03
N ARG A 7 -15.45 -3.42 14.12
CA ARG A 7 -15.08 -3.32 12.69
C ARG A 7 -13.59 -3.23 12.34
N ARG A 8 -12.83 -4.27 12.67
CA ARG A 8 -11.78 -4.75 11.75
C ARG A 8 -12.46 -5.26 10.49
N ARG A 9 -12.43 -4.48 9.39
CA ARG A 9 -12.56 -5.07 8.05
C ARG A 9 -11.39 -6.04 7.93
N THR A 10 -11.72 -7.32 7.77
CA THR A 10 -10.74 -8.39 7.56
C THR A 10 -9.81 -8.04 6.40
N PHE A 11 -8.54 -8.41 6.53
CA PHE A 11 -7.42 -8.23 5.60
C PHE A 11 -7.65 -8.88 4.20
N SER A 12 -8.88 -9.20 3.80
CA SER A 12 -9.21 -10.06 2.64
C SER A 12 -9.55 -9.30 1.33
N ALA A 13 -9.54 -7.97 1.33
CA ALA A 13 -9.97 -7.16 0.18
C ALA A 13 -8.83 -6.66 -0.71
N ILE A 14 -7.58 -6.62 -0.23
CA ILE A 14 -6.43 -6.18 -1.02
C ILE A 14 -5.82 -7.41 -1.70
N ARG A 15 -5.69 -7.38 -3.03
CA ARG A 15 -5.20 -8.51 -3.83
C ARG A 15 -4.18 -8.03 -4.85
N HIS A 16 -3.16 -8.85 -5.05
CA HIS A 16 -2.20 -8.66 -6.12
C HIS A 16 -2.85 -8.83 -7.49
N SER A 17 -2.36 -8.10 -8.48
CA SER A 17 -2.77 -8.24 -9.87
C SER A 17 -2.35 -9.57 -10.52
N ASN A 18 -1.38 -10.27 -9.92
CA ASN A 18 -0.72 -11.47 -10.46
C ASN A 18 -0.06 -11.24 -11.82
N GLY A 19 0.37 -10.00 -12.09
CA GLY A 19 1.14 -9.66 -13.29
C GLY A 19 2.56 -10.24 -13.28
N ARG A 20 3.27 -10.10 -14.40
CA ARG A 20 4.67 -10.54 -14.56
C ARG A 20 5.66 -9.48 -14.06
N TYR A 21 5.46 -9.02 -12.83
CA TYR A 21 6.26 -8.00 -12.15
C TYR A 21 6.14 -8.22 -10.63
N ALA A 22 7.08 -7.68 -9.86
CA ALA A 22 6.87 -7.58 -8.42
C ALA A 22 5.91 -6.43 -8.13
N GLU A 23 5.14 -6.58 -7.06
CA GLU A 23 4.07 -5.64 -6.74
C GLU A 23 3.96 -5.47 -5.23
N ASP A 24 3.93 -4.21 -4.81
CA ASP A 24 3.52 -3.81 -3.47
C ASP A 24 2.17 -3.10 -3.56
N ILE A 25 1.25 -3.40 -2.65
CA ILE A 25 -0.09 -2.81 -2.59
C ILE A 25 -0.43 -2.42 -1.16
N ALA A 26 -1.09 -1.28 -1.01
CA ALA A 26 -1.50 -0.76 0.29
C ALA A 26 -2.78 0.06 0.19
N TRP A 27 -3.45 0.20 1.33
CA TRP A 27 -4.64 1.03 1.47
C TRP A 27 -4.62 1.74 2.82
N ILE A 28 -5.07 3.00 2.83
CA ILE A 28 -5.21 3.84 4.02
C ILE A 28 -6.64 4.39 4.01
N SER A 29 -7.40 4.15 5.09
CA SER A 29 -8.83 4.50 5.17
C SER A 29 -9.13 5.99 5.38
N ASP A 30 -8.10 6.83 5.53
CA ASP A 30 -8.29 8.25 5.82
C ASP A 30 -8.34 9.07 4.54
N THR A 31 -9.57 9.41 4.13
CA THR A 31 -9.86 10.21 2.93
C THR A 31 -9.46 11.68 3.06
N ARG A 32 -9.09 12.14 4.26
CA ARG A 32 -8.75 13.55 4.51
C ARG A 32 -7.26 13.85 4.32
N LEU A 33 -6.44 12.83 4.10
CA LEU A 33 -5.01 13.02 3.89
C LEU A 33 -4.76 13.82 2.61
N HIS A 34 -3.89 14.81 2.71
CA HIS A 34 -3.32 15.45 1.51
C HIS A 34 -2.48 14.41 0.75
N PRO A 35 -2.42 14.46 -0.61
CA PRO A 35 -1.77 13.44 -1.41
C PRO A 35 -0.29 13.17 -1.06
N ASP A 36 0.46 14.18 -0.62
CA ASP A 36 1.86 14.03 -0.21
C ASP A 36 2.01 13.23 1.10
N VAL A 37 1.11 13.45 2.07
CA VAL A 37 1.06 12.72 3.33
C VAL A 37 0.70 11.26 3.07
N ALA A 38 -0.30 11.01 2.21
CA ALA A 38 -0.66 9.65 1.81
C ALA A 38 0.53 8.94 1.15
N ALA A 39 1.22 9.60 0.21
CA ALA A 39 2.41 9.03 -0.44
C ALA A 39 3.52 8.68 0.56
N ARG A 40 3.84 9.56 1.51
CA ARG A 40 4.83 9.28 2.55
C ARG A 40 4.42 8.09 3.43
N MET A 41 3.16 8.04 3.83
CA MET A 41 2.65 6.94 4.65
C MET A 41 2.73 5.60 3.91
N PHE A 42 2.51 5.56 2.58
CA PHE A 42 2.69 4.33 1.81
C PHE A 42 4.15 3.85 1.80
N ILE A 43 5.12 4.75 1.62
CA ILE A 43 6.54 4.40 1.72
C ILE A 43 6.87 3.84 3.11
N GLU A 44 6.36 4.45 4.18
CA GLU A 44 6.55 3.95 5.56
C GLU A 44 5.93 2.56 5.75
N LEU A 45 4.71 2.32 5.25
CA LEU A 45 4.04 1.02 5.32
C LEU A 45 4.80 -0.08 4.57
N TRP A 46 5.29 0.21 3.36
CA TRP A 46 6.09 -0.75 2.58
C TRP A 46 7.46 -0.98 3.20
N THR A 47 8.10 0.06 3.75
CA THR A 47 9.41 -0.07 4.41
C THR A 47 9.33 -0.98 5.65
N ASN A 48 8.23 -0.90 6.40
CA ASN A 48 8.04 -1.70 7.61
C ASN A 48 7.52 -3.13 7.34
N SER A 49 7.35 -3.53 6.08
CA SER A 49 6.97 -4.89 5.67
C SER A 49 8.15 -5.57 5.00
N PRO A 50 8.73 -6.66 5.55
CA PRO A 50 9.89 -7.31 4.97
C PRO A 50 9.73 -7.72 3.50
N GLY A 51 8.54 -8.17 3.11
CA GLY A 51 8.25 -8.57 1.72
C GLY A 51 8.22 -7.38 0.76
N HIS A 52 7.57 -6.28 1.16
CA HIS A 52 7.51 -5.06 0.35
C HIS A 52 8.88 -4.38 0.29
N PHE A 53 9.57 -4.27 1.43
CA PHE A 53 10.92 -3.73 1.49
C PHE A 53 11.92 -4.51 0.62
N ALA A 54 11.76 -5.84 0.50
CA ALA A 54 12.56 -6.66 -0.40
C ALA A 54 12.32 -6.29 -1.87
N ASN A 55 11.09 -5.96 -2.29
CA ASN A 55 10.82 -5.47 -3.64
C ASN A 55 11.49 -4.11 -3.88
N MET A 56 11.31 -3.15 -2.97
CA MET A 56 11.88 -1.80 -3.08
C MET A 56 13.42 -1.76 -3.13
N THR A 57 14.10 -2.71 -2.48
CA THR A 57 15.56 -2.74 -2.37
C THR A 57 16.24 -3.77 -3.28
N ASN A 58 15.48 -4.51 -4.07
CA ASN A 58 16.03 -5.49 -5.00
C ASN A 58 16.71 -4.80 -6.20
N GLY A 59 18.04 -4.76 -6.18
CA GLY A 59 18.87 -4.16 -7.24
C GLY A 59 18.79 -4.84 -8.63
N ARG A 60 17.98 -5.91 -8.79
CA ARG A 60 17.67 -6.50 -10.09
C ARG A 60 16.61 -5.70 -10.85
N TYR A 61 15.67 -5.07 -10.15
CA TYR A 61 14.67 -4.21 -10.78
C TYR A 61 15.33 -2.89 -11.19
N ARG A 62 14.97 -2.40 -12.37
CA ARG A 62 15.51 -1.19 -12.98
C ARG A 62 14.46 -0.11 -13.18
N GLU A 63 13.19 -0.48 -13.08
CA GLU A 63 12.08 0.44 -13.31
C GLU A 63 11.02 0.23 -12.25
N VAL A 64 10.40 1.34 -11.83
CA VAL A 64 9.27 1.34 -10.90
C VAL A 64 8.15 2.20 -11.47
N GLY A 65 6.93 1.64 -11.49
CA GLY A 65 5.70 2.38 -11.75
C GLY A 65 4.92 2.53 -10.45
N ILE A 66 4.40 3.72 -10.17
CA ILE A 66 3.66 4.00 -8.92
C ILE A 66 2.30 4.59 -9.29
N GLY A 67 1.25 4.07 -8.68
CA GLY A 67 -0.12 4.57 -8.82
C GLY A 67 -0.73 4.86 -7.46
N LEU A 68 -1.43 6.00 -7.36
CA LEU A 68 -2.26 6.34 -6.21
C LEU A 68 -3.67 6.65 -6.71
N PHE A 69 -4.68 6.25 -5.93
CA PHE A 69 -6.08 6.52 -6.22
C PHE A 69 -6.81 6.81 -4.91
N LEU A 70 -7.63 7.85 -4.88
CA LEU A 70 -8.48 8.21 -3.74
C LEU A 70 -9.95 7.96 -4.12
N ASP A 71 -10.65 7.17 -3.31
CA ASP A 71 -12.10 7.05 -3.35
C ASP A 71 -12.73 7.47 -2.02
N ASP A 72 -14.05 7.32 -1.89
CA ASP A 72 -14.80 7.64 -0.67
C ASP A 72 -14.40 6.77 0.54
N GLY A 73 -13.67 5.68 0.31
CA GLY A 73 -13.20 4.75 1.33
C GLY A 73 -11.77 5.02 1.80
N GLY A 74 -10.91 5.58 0.96
CA GLY A 74 -9.54 5.90 1.32
C GLY A 74 -8.58 5.99 0.14
N TRP A 75 -7.31 6.11 0.49
CA TRP A 75 -6.20 6.07 -0.45
C TRP A 75 -5.80 4.64 -0.75
N TRP A 76 -5.65 4.33 -2.04
CA TRP A 76 -5.10 3.09 -2.58
C TRP A 76 -3.76 3.40 -3.23
N ALA A 77 -2.79 2.50 -3.10
CA ALA A 77 -1.53 2.62 -3.80
C ALA A 77 -0.97 1.29 -4.27
N THR A 78 -0.22 1.34 -5.37
CA THR A 78 0.58 0.24 -5.88
C THR A 78 1.96 0.71 -6.33
N GLN A 79 2.98 -0.15 -6.14
CA GLN A 79 4.27 -0.06 -6.81
C GLN A 79 4.51 -1.32 -7.61
N LEU A 80 4.87 -1.17 -8.88
CA LEU A 80 5.20 -2.27 -9.78
C LEU A 80 6.69 -2.20 -10.14
N PHE A 81 7.41 -3.30 -9.96
CA PHE A 81 8.84 -3.37 -10.20
C PHE A 81 9.19 -4.37 -11.31
N ARG A 82 10.11 -3.98 -12.19
CA ARG A 82 10.62 -4.80 -13.30
C ARG A 82 12.11 -4.61 -13.50
#